data_AF-A1SFL6-F1
#
_entry.id   AF-A1SFL6-F1
#
_cell.length_a   1.000
_cell.length_b   1.000
_cell.length_c   1.000
_cell.angle_alpha   90.00
_cell.angle_beta   90.00
_cell.angle_gamma   90.00
#
_symmetry.space_group_name_H-M   'P 1'
#
loop_
_entity.id
_entity.type
_entity.pdbx_description
1 polymer ?
#
loop_
_entity_poly.entity_id
_entity_poly.type
_entity_poly.pdbx_seq_one_letter_code
_entity_poly.pdbx_strand_id
1 'polypeptide(L)'
;MYVLRCGVLATLLPGLRHTRTPLIAGALWLIILWLALGRAVMPQRDGDVIESRLHDLGSLVGQPALFAALSLLAILAGGAIPSIPTRAVAHRLPINVGDWKRLAVCRLFGVEPDLANLRGDFSHWLHRRASLAPEDLTWSAFGGRGCPPHLQVWARDIQESGSAQMGRRRMSNSDFASDDEVDPRTWLMWGMAEASVEQELVSELPLKLQVEQEQLFLEYDRIRAESELRSAIVVPLVVLTALLSSVSVIWLVALLLPLWLLRQAVQSCVEAEQLLLSAVMHDVIPSSTVEFLNSLGPEAVTGGVVA
;
A
#
# COMPACT_ATOMS: atom_id res chain seq x y z
N MET A 1 32.85 -26.26 2.47
CA MET A 1 32.41 -25.99 1.08
C MET A 1 30.91 -26.31 0.89
N TYR A 2 30.02 -25.83 1.78
CA TYR A 2 28.56 -26.06 1.73
C TYR A 2 27.72 -24.77 1.70
N VAL A 3 28.34 -23.59 1.78
CA VAL A 3 27.63 -22.29 1.84
C VAL A 3 27.14 -21.82 0.46
N LEU A 4 27.70 -22.34 -0.64
CA LEU A 4 27.39 -21.89 -2.00
C LEU A 4 26.08 -22.42 -2.61
N ARG A 5 25.41 -23.41 -1.99
CA ARG A 5 24.15 -23.97 -2.54
C ARG A 5 22.87 -23.32 -1.99
N CYS A 6 22.90 -22.68 -0.82
CA CYS A 6 21.73 -21.96 -0.31
C CYS A 6 21.52 -20.60 -0.99
N GLY A 7 22.60 -19.98 -1.51
CA GLY A 7 22.54 -18.67 -2.15
C GLY A 7 21.67 -18.65 -3.40
N VAL A 8 21.82 -19.62 -4.31
CA VAL A 8 21.13 -19.61 -5.61
C VAL A 8 19.61 -19.85 -5.49
N LEU A 9 19.18 -20.67 -4.53
CA LEU A 9 17.76 -20.83 -4.22
C LEU A 9 17.19 -19.55 -3.59
N ALA A 10 17.94 -18.90 -2.70
CA ALA A 10 17.54 -17.63 -2.10
C ALA A 10 17.42 -16.49 -3.12
N THR A 11 18.17 -16.51 -4.23
CA THR A 11 18.04 -15.53 -5.32
C THR A 11 16.90 -15.82 -6.30
N LEU A 12 16.43 -17.08 -6.40
CA LEU A 12 15.25 -17.45 -7.21
C LEU A 12 13.92 -17.30 -6.44
N LEU A 13 13.99 -17.31 -5.11
CA LEU A 13 12.85 -17.15 -4.20
C LEU A 13 12.12 -15.78 -4.24
N PRO A 14 12.76 -14.62 -4.53
CA PRO A 14 12.06 -13.33 -4.56
C PRO A 14 11.02 -13.30 -5.70
N GLY A 15 11.38 -13.80 -6.89
CA GLY A 15 10.45 -13.89 -8.02
C GLY A 15 9.26 -14.83 -7.75
N LEU A 16 9.48 -15.91 -7.00
CA LEU A 16 8.40 -16.82 -6.58
C LEU A 16 7.50 -16.22 -5.50
N ARG A 17 7.90 -15.16 -4.80
CA ARG A 17 7.07 -14.53 -3.77
C ARG A 17 5.93 -13.75 -4.41
N HIS A 18 6.22 -12.97 -5.44
CA HIS A 18 5.20 -12.17 -6.14
C HIS A 18 4.22 -13.02 -6.96
N THR A 19 4.59 -14.24 -7.37
CA THR A 19 3.70 -15.12 -8.14
C THR A 19 2.72 -15.92 -7.27
N ARG A 20 3.02 -16.15 -5.99
CA ARG A 20 2.14 -16.89 -5.06
C ARG A 20 0.80 -16.19 -4.88
N THR A 21 0.80 -14.88 -4.71
CA THR A 21 -0.42 -14.08 -4.48
C THR A 21 -1.44 -14.21 -5.61
N PRO A 22 -1.10 -13.90 -6.88
CA PRO A 22 -2.04 -14.05 -8.00
C PRO A 22 -2.40 -15.52 -8.24
N LEU A 23 -1.48 -16.46 -8.00
CA LEU A 23 -1.78 -17.90 -8.13
C LEU A 23 -2.84 -18.36 -7.13
N ILE A 24 -2.68 -18.02 -5.84
CA ILE A 24 -3.62 -18.43 -4.78
C ILE A 24 -4.97 -17.73 -4.98
N ALA A 25 -4.98 -16.42 -5.22
CA ALA A 25 -6.20 -15.67 -5.48
C ALA A 25 -6.94 -16.22 -6.72
N GLY A 26 -6.20 -16.51 -7.78
CA GLY A 26 -6.70 -17.15 -8.99
C GLY A 26 -7.31 -18.52 -8.77
N ALA A 27 -6.62 -19.38 -8.00
CA ALA A 27 -7.11 -20.71 -7.67
C ALA A 27 -8.43 -20.64 -6.89
N LEU A 28 -8.55 -19.69 -5.95
CA LEU A 28 -9.80 -19.45 -5.24
C LEU A 28 -10.93 -19.02 -6.19
N TRP A 29 -10.65 -18.13 -7.15
CA TRP A 29 -11.62 -17.73 -8.16
C TRP A 29 -12.07 -18.89 -9.05
N LEU A 30 -11.16 -19.79 -9.44
CA LEU A 30 -11.52 -20.99 -10.19
C LEU A 30 -12.44 -21.91 -9.37
N ILE A 31 -12.17 -22.09 -8.07
CA ILE A 31 -13.04 -22.87 -7.17
C ILE A 31 -14.42 -22.21 -7.04
N ILE A 32 -14.47 -20.89 -6.87
CA ILE A 32 -15.72 -20.11 -6.78
C ILE A 32 -16.53 -20.27 -8.07
N LEU A 33 -15.89 -20.10 -9.22
CA LEU A 33 -16.51 -20.22 -10.53
C LEU A 33 -17.04 -21.64 -10.75
N TRP A 34 -16.25 -22.65 -10.39
CA TRP A 34 -16.66 -24.05 -10.42
C TRP A 34 -17.89 -24.32 -9.55
N LEU A 35 -17.90 -23.84 -8.31
CA LEU A 35 -19.03 -24.01 -7.39
C LEU A 35 -20.28 -23.27 -7.86
N ALA A 36 -20.12 -22.07 -8.43
CA ALA A 36 -21.23 -21.27 -8.95
C ALA A 36 -21.84 -21.88 -10.22
N LEU A 37 -21.01 -22.36 -11.15
CA LEU A 37 -21.45 -22.97 -12.41
C LEU A 37 -21.86 -24.43 -12.27
N GLY A 38 -21.30 -25.17 -11.32
CA GLY A 38 -21.44 -26.63 -11.23
C GLY A 38 -22.89 -27.11 -11.21
N ARG A 39 -23.82 -26.37 -10.61
CA ARG A 39 -25.25 -26.74 -10.64
C ARG A 39 -25.94 -26.52 -11.99
N ALA A 40 -25.48 -25.56 -12.78
CA ALA A 40 -26.06 -25.25 -14.09
C ALA A 40 -25.39 -26.03 -15.23
N VAL A 41 -24.10 -26.35 -15.08
CA VAL A 41 -23.28 -26.94 -16.13
C VAL A 41 -23.11 -28.46 -15.97
N MET A 42 -23.23 -29.02 -14.75
CA MET A 42 -23.20 -30.47 -14.51
C MET A 42 -24.59 -31.00 -14.16
N PRO A 43 -25.45 -31.27 -15.16
CA PRO A 43 -26.67 -32.04 -14.92
C PRO A 43 -26.28 -33.41 -14.35
N GLN A 44 -26.82 -33.77 -13.19
CA GLN A 44 -26.62 -35.08 -12.57
C GLN A 44 -27.23 -36.18 -13.46
N ARG A 45 -26.49 -36.75 -14.42
CA ARG A 45 -26.79 -38.06 -15.03
C ARG A 45 -25.75 -38.58 -16.03
N ASP A 46 -25.39 -39.85 -15.85
CA ASP A 46 -24.86 -40.86 -16.78
C ASP A 46 -24.28 -40.34 -18.12
N GLY A 47 -22.97 -40.08 -18.14
CA GLY A 47 -22.18 -39.97 -19.39
C GLY A 47 -21.84 -38.54 -19.82
N ASP A 48 -21.26 -37.73 -18.93
CA ASP A 48 -21.07 -36.31 -19.16
C ASP A 48 -19.88 -35.99 -20.09
N VAL A 49 -20.19 -35.37 -21.23
CA VAL A 49 -19.27 -35.09 -22.36
C VAL A 49 -18.14 -34.14 -21.97
N ILE A 50 -18.35 -33.31 -20.95
CA ILE A 50 -17.34 -32.35 -20.50
C ILE A 50 -16.28 -33.04 -19.66
N GLU A 51 -16.68 -33.95 -18.77
CA GLU A 51 -15.74 -34.76 -17.99
C GLU A 51 -14.91 -35.65 -18.91
N SER A 52 -15.55 -36.28 -19.90
CA SER A 52 -14.84 -37.08 -20.90
C SER A 52 -13.86 -36.22 -21.71
N ARG A 53 -14.25 -35.01 -22.14
CA ARG A 53 -13.37 -34.10 -22.89
C ARG A 53 -12.22 -33.55 -22.04
N LEU A 54 -12.43 -33.26 -20.76
CA LEU A 54 -11.35 -32.86 -19.86
C LEU A 54 -10.41 -34.01 -19.57
N HIS A 55 -10.93 -35.23 -19.44
CA HIS A 55 -10.13 -36.43 -19.29
C HIS A 55 -9.33 -36.74 -20.58
N ASP A 56 -9.93 -36.55 -21.75
CA ASP A 56 -9.28 -36.70 -23.06
C ASP A 56 -8.21 -35.63 -23.29
N LEU A 57 -8.47 -34.37 -22.90
CA LEU A 57 -7.47 -33.32 -22.95
C LEU A 57 -6.31 -33.60 -21.99
N GLY A 58 -6.63 -34.09 -20.79
CA GLY A 58 -5.66 -34.49 -19.78
C GLY A 58 -4.80 -35.68 -20.22
N SER A 59 -5.34 -36.60 -21.01
CA SER A 59 -4.61 -37.74 -21.57
C SER A 59 -3.75 -37.35 -22.78
N LEU A 60 -4.21 -36.41 -23.62
CA LEU A 60 -3.48 -35.88 -24.78
C LEU A 60 -2.31 -34.97 -24.42
N VAL A 61 -2.51 -34.07 -23.47
CA VAL A 61 -1.52 -33.04 -23.09
C VAL A 61 -0.66 -33.51 -21.91
N GLY A 62 -1.12 -34.53 -21.18
CA GLY A 62 -0.51 -35.02 -19.95
C GLY A 62 -0.96 -34.19 -18.74
N GLN A 63 -1.16 -34.86 -17.61
CA GLN A 63 -1.55 -34.23 -16.33
C GLN A 63 -0.71 -33.00 -15.97
N PRO A 64 0.64 -32.98 -16.13
CA PRO A 64 1.44 -31.81 -15.77
C PRO A 64 1.11 -30.55 -16.56
N ALA A 65 0.79 -30.68 -17.85
CA ALA A 65 0.50 -29.53 -18.71
C ALA A 65 -0.90 -28.96 -18.43
N LEU A 66 -1.86 -29.81 -18.04
CA LEU A 66 -3.17 -29.36 -17.58
C LEU A 66 -3.05 -28.56 -16.26
N PHE A 67 -2.22 -29.03 -15.31
CA PHE A 67 -1.91 -28.25 -14.11
C PHE A 67 -1.23 -26.92 -14.44
N ALA A 68 -0.31 -26.90 -15.42
CA ALA A 68 0.34 -25.66 -15.86
C ALA A 68 -0.67 -24.67 -16.48
N ALA A 69 -1.58 -25.15 -17.33
CA ALA A 69 -2.62 -24.33 -17.95
C ALA A 69 -3.61 -23.77 -16.91
N LEU A 70 -4.05 -24.60 -15.95
CA LEU A 70 -4.89 -24.15 -14.84
C LEU A 70 -4.17 -23.15 -13.94
N SER A 71 -2.88 -23.35 -13.68
CA SER A 71 -2.07 -22.42 -12.89
C SER A 71 -1.91 -21.08 -13.61
N LEU A 72 -1.73 -21.10 -14.94
CA LEU A 72 -1.69 -19.89 -15.76
C LEU A 72 -3.03 -19.15 -15.73
N LEU A 73 -4.15 -19.87 -15.88
CA LEU A 73 -5.49 -19.30 -15.78
C LEU A 73 -5.75 -18.70 -14.39
N ALA A 74 -5.30 -19.38 -13.33
CA ALA A 74 -5.34 -18.85 -11.98
C ALA A 74 -4.56 -17.53 -11.89
N ILE A 75 -3.28 -17.51 -12.32
CA ILE A 75 -2.46 -16.29 -12.30
C ILE A 75 -3.14 -15.14 -13.08
N LEU A 76 -3.68 -15.43 -14.27
CA LEU A 76 -4.38 -14.43 -15.08
C LEU A 76 -5.64 -13.92 -14.40
N ALA A 77 -6.47 -14.80 -13.83
CA ALA A 77 -7.67 -14.42 -13.10
C ALA A 77 -7.34 -13.60 -11.84
N GLY A 78 -6.32 -14.02 -11.08
CA GLY A 78 -5.84 -13.32 -9.90
C GLY A 78 -5.25 -11.94 -10.20
N GLY A 79 -4.56 -11.79 -11.34
CA GLY A 79 -4.00 -10.50 -11.79
C GLY A 79 -5.03 -9.54 -12.40
N ALA A 80 -6.08 -10.07 -13.04
CA ALA A 80 -7.11 -9.26 -13.68
C ALA A 80 -8.11 -8.65 -12.68
N ILE A 81 -8.29 -9.29 -11.52
CA ILE A 81 -9.24 -8.82 -10.51
C ILE A 81 -8.51 -7.85 -9.60
N PRO A 82 -8.90 -6.55 -9.59
CA PRO A 82 -8.22 -5.56 -8.77
C PRO A 82 -8.31 -5.98 -7.30
N SER A 83 -7.16 -6.19 -6.66
CA SER A 83 -7.10 -6.33 -5.22
C SER A 83 -7.63 -5.04 -4.60
N ILE A 84 -8.32 -5.15 -3.46
CA ILE A 84 -8.71 -3.97 -2.70
C ILE A 84 -7.42 -3.25 -2.33
N PRO A 85 -7.21 -1.99 -2.77
CA PRO A 85 -6.02 -1.27 -2.37
C PRO A 85 -6.08 -1.06 -0.85
N THR A 86 -5.31 -1.85 -0.11
CA THR A 86 -5.26 -1.83 1.37
C THR A 86 -4.94 -0.43 1.87
N ARG A 87 -4.05 0.28 1.17
CA ARG A 87 -3.77 1.70 1.38
C ARG A 87 -5.00 2.58 1.22
N ALA A 88 -5.80 2.39 0.17
CA ALA A 88 -7.02 3.18 0.02
C ALA A 88 -8.02 2.90 1.14
N VAL A 89 -8.10 1.66 1.63
CA VAL A 89 -8.91 1.34 2.81
C VAL A 89 -8.35 2.05 4.04
N ALA A 90 -7.05 1.90 4.32
CA ALA A 90 -6.39 2.54 5.45
C ALA A 90 -6.52 4.08 5.43
N HIS A 91 -6.31 4.71 4.27
CA HIS A 91 -6.42 6.17 4.10
C HIS A 91 -7.86 6.67 4.06
N ARG A 92 -8.84 5.91 3.54
CA ARG A 92 -10.25 6.37 3.50
C ARG A 92 -11.00 6.13 4.80
N LEU A 93 -10.58 5.16 5.62
CA LEU A 93 -11.16 4.89 6.92
C LEU A 93 -11.20 6.10 7.89
N PRO A 94 -10.20 7.02 7.93
CA PRO A 94 -10.24 8.17 8.85
C PRO A 94 -10.95 9.44 8.33
N ILE A 95 -11.30 9.58 7.04
CA ILE A 95 -11.53 10.92 6.46
C ILE A 95 -12.87 11.60 6.84
N ASN A 96 -13.84 10.90 7.45
CA ASN A 96 -15.14 11.55 7.75
C ASN A 96 -15.92 10.96 8.93
N VAL A 97 -15.20 10.41 9.90
CA VAL A 97 -15.81 9.73 11.05
C VAL A 97 -15.23 10.34 12.31
N GLY A 98 -16.07 11.03 13.10
CA GLY A 98 -15.63 11.74 14.31
C GLY A 98 -14.81 10.85 15.27
N ASP A 99 -14.00 11.46 16.12
CA ASP A 99 -12.91 10.82 16.90
C ASP A 99 -13.22 9.44 17.49
N TRP A 100 -14.41 9.26 18.05
CA TRP A 100 -14.81 7.97 18.63
C TRP A 100 -14.89 6.85 17.60
N LYS A 101 -15.36 7.13 16.38
CA LYS A 101 -15.41 6.17 15.28
C LYS A 101 -14.01 5.88 14.76
N ARG A 102 -13.13 6.88 14.70
CA ARG A 102 -11.72 6.69 14.36
C ARG A 102 -11.05 5.74 15.34
N LEU A 103 -11.26 5.94 16.65
CA LEU A 103 -10.78 5.04 17.70
C LEU A 103 -11.38 3.63 17.58
N ALA A 104 -12.68 3.51 17.31
CA ALA A 104 -13.34 2.22 17.12
C ALA A 104 -12.80 1.46 15.90
N VAL A 105 -12.56 2.17 14.79
CA VAL A 105 -11.95 1.63 13.57
C VAL A 105 -10.52 1.20 13.85
N CYS A 106 -9.69 2.04 14.47
CA CYS A 106 -8.32 1.66 14.84
C CYS A 106 -8.31 0.41 15.74
N ARG A 107 -9.20 0.31 16.74
CA ARG A 107 -9.35 -0.89 17.57
C ARG A 107 -9.83 -2.11 16.77
N LEU A 108 -10.77 -1.94 15.85
CA LEU A 108 -11.31 -3.02 15.02
C LEU A 108 -10.27 -3.56 14.04
N PHE A 109 -9.42 -2.70 13.50
CA PHE A 109 -8.31 -3.10 12.62
C PHE A 109 -7.01 -3.37 13.40
N GLY A 110 -7.02 -3.23 14.72
CA GLY A 110 -5.84 -3.45 15.56
C GLY A 110 -4.66 -2.58 15.15
N VAL A 111 -4.95 -1.41 14.60
CA VAL A 111 -3.92 -0.42 14.39
C VAL A 111 -3.59 0.08 15.79
N GLU A 112 -2.53 -0.47 16.39
CA GLU A 112 -2.04 -0.12 17.72
C GLU A 112 -1.99 1.41 17.82
N PRO A 113 -2.37 2.04 18.94
CA PRO A 113 -2.20 3.48 19.12
C PRO A 113 -0.77 3.94 18.82
N ASP A 114 0.23 3.09 19.09
CA ASP A 114 1.63 3.34 18.75
C ASP A 114 1.85 3.56 17.25
N LEU A 115 1.06 2.90 16.40
CA LEU A 115 1.16 3.07 14.96
C LEU A 115 0.61 4.43 14.49
N ALA A 116 -0.46 4.90 15.15
CA ALA A 116 -0.98 6.24 14.93
C ALA A 116 0.00 7.29 15.47
N ASN A 117 0.68 6.99 16.58
CA ASN A 117 1.70 7.85 17.17
C ASN A 117 2.88 8.01 16.22
N LEU A 118 3.40 6.95 15.59
CA LEU A 118 4.56 7.10 14.69
C LEU A 118 4.26 8.00 13.48
N ARG A 119 3.03 7.94 12.93
CA ARG A 119 2.63 8.87 11.87
C ARG A 119 2.48 10.29 12.41
N GLY A 120 1.99 10.44 13.65
CA GLY A 120 1.99 11.71 14.37
C GLY A 120 3.41 12.26 14.58
N ASP A 121 4.34 11.42 15.01
CA ASP A 121 5.74 11.76 15.23
C ASP A 121 6.42 12.17 13.93
N PHE A 122 6.18 11.42 12.85
CA PHE A 122 6.66 11.79 11.51
C PHE A 122 6.08 13.12 11.04
N SER A 123 4.77 13.33 11.22
CA SER A 123 4.12 14.60 10.90
C SER A 123 4.70 15.76 11.69
N HIS A 124 4.89 15.59 13.00
CA HIS A 124 5.52 16.60 13.87
C HIS A 124 6.98 16.87 13.49
N TRP A 125 7.74 15.81 13.15
CA TRP A 125 9.11 15.92 12.67
C TRP A 125 9.17 16.69 11.35
N LEU A 126 8.27 16.39 10.40
CA LEU A 126 8.21 17.04 9.10
C LEU A 126 7.74 18.49 9.23
N HIS A 127 6.77 18.76 10.10
CA HIS A 127 6.33 20.10 10.43
C HIS A 127 7.49 20.93 10.99
N ARG A 128 8.29 20.38 11.91
CA ARG A 128 9.47 21.05 12.46
C ARG A 128 10.50 21.38 11.36
N ARG A 129 10.70 20.49 10.39
CA ARG A 129 11.58 20.76 9.23
C ARG A 129 10.99 21.84 8.31
N ALA A 130 9.69 21.76 8.01
CA ALA A 130 9.00 22.74 7.17
C ALA A 130 8.97 24.13 7.81
N SER A 131 8.89 24.23 9.14
CA SER A 131 8.96 25.50 9.86
C SER A 131 10.34 26.18 9.82
N LEU A 132 11.39 25.48 9.36
CA LEU A 132 12.71 26.09 9.13
C LEU A 132 12.79 26.81 7.78
N ALA A 133 11.77 26.70 6.94
CA ALA A 133 11.73 27.39 5.66
C ALA A 133 11.67 28.92 5.89
N PRO A 134 12.37 29.73 5.06
CA PRO A 134 12.37 31.18 5.20
C PRO A 134 10.98 31.77 5.01
N GLU A 135 10.62 32.81 5.77
CA GLU A 135 9.32 33.50 5.64
C GLU A 135 9.14 34.17 4.26
N ASP A 136 10.26 34.53 3.62
CA ASP A 136 10.31 35.12 2.28
C ASP A 136 10.39 34.08 1.14
N LEU A 137 10.15 32.79 1.44
CA LEU A 137 10.13 31.74 0.44
C LEU A 137 9.08 32.04 -0.65
N THR A 138 9.58 32.30 -1.86
CA THR A 138 8.74 32.57 -3.04
C THR A 138 8.47 31.27 -3.81
N TRP A 139 7.34 31.23 -4.54
CA TRP A 139 6.99 30.09 -5.39
C TRP A 139 8.07 29.73 -6.43
N SER A 140 8.93 30.68 -6.81
CA SER A 140 10.06 30.42 -7.70
C SER A 140 11.09 29.44 -7.12
N ALA A 141 11.18 29.27 -5.80
CA ALA A 141 12.06 28.27 -5.19
C ALA A 141 11.69 26.83 -5.61
N PHE A 142 10.41 26.58 -5.87
CA PHE A 142 9.91 25.29 -6.36
C PHE A 142 10.18 25.06 -7.84
N GLY A 143 10.55 26.09 -8.60
CA GLY A 143 10.97 25.94 -10.00
C GLY A 143 12.44 25.54 -10.15
N GLY A 144 13.20 25.47 -9.06
CA GLY A 144 14.64 25.21 -9.06
C GLY A 144 15.02 23.77 -9.37
N ARG A 145 16.27 23.55 -9.83
CA ARG A 145 16.81 22.22 -10.19
C ARG A 145 16.90 21.23 -9.04
N GLY A 146 16.75 21.67 -7.79
CA GLY A 146 16.74 20.82 -6.59
C GLY A 146 15.35 20.46 -6.07
N CYS A 147 14.28 21.01 -6.65
CA CYS A 147 12.93 20.71 -6.19
C CYS A 147 12.44 19.39 -6.82
N PRO A 148 11.98 18.41 -6.02
CA PRO A 148 11.45 17.15 -6.55
C PRO A 148 10.27 17.38 -7.51
N PRO A 149 10.16 16.64 -8.64
CA PRO A 149 9.17 16.92 -9.69
C PRO A 149 7.72 16.98 -9.18
N HIS A 150 7.37 16.12 -8.23
CA HIS A 150 6.04 16.09 -7.62
C HIS A 150 5.75 17.32 -6.76
N LEU A 151 6.74 17.89 -6.06
CA LEU A 151 6.58 19.19 -5.40
C LEU A 151 6.40 20.32 -6.41
N GLN A 152 7.10 20.28 -7.55
CA GLN A 152 6.93 21.30 -8.59
C GLN A 152 5.51 21.28 -9.17
N VAL A 153 4.98 20.07 -9.43
CA VAL A 153 3.60 19.88 -9.90
C VAL A 153 2.62 20.42 -8.86
N TRP A 154 2.79 20.08 -7.59
CA TRP A 154 1.89 20.53 -6.53
C TRP A 154 1.96 22.04 -6.30
N ALA A 155 3.16 22.63 -6.34
CA ALA A 155 3.36 24.07 -6.24
C ALA A 155 2.64 24.82 -7.37
N ARG A 156 2.79 24.33 -8.60
CA ARG A 156 2.10 24.87 -9.78
C ARG A 156 0.58 24.72 -9.64
N ASP A 157 0.09 23.57 -9.23
CA ASP A 157 -1.34 23.31 -9.09
C ASP A 157 -1.98 24.26 -8.05
N ILE A 158 -1.30 24.57 -6.94
CA ILE A 158 -1.79 25.60 -6.01
C ILE A 158 -1.77 26.99 -6.64
N GLN A 159 -0.66 27.33 -7.30
CA GLN A 159 -0.50 28.64 -7.92
C GLN A 159 -1.62 28.90 -8.94
N GLU A 160 -1.97 27.88 -9.73
CA GLU A 160 -3.08 27.91 -10.69
C GLU A 160 -4.46 27.92 -10.01
N SER A 161 -4.64 27.16 -8.92
CA SER A 161 -5.93 27.04 -8.23
C SER A 161 -6.31 28.25 -7.36
N GLY A 162 -5.38 29.18 -7.14
CA GLY A 162 -5.55 30.31 -6.25
C GLY A 162 -5.51 29.89 -4.78
N SER A 163 -4.53 30.42 -4.03
CA SER A 163 -4.23 30.07 -2.63
C SER A 163 -5.43 30.11 -1.67
N ALA A 164 -6.47 30.90 -1.97
CA ALA A 164 -7.61 31.11 -1.09
C ALA A 164 -8.60 29.94 -1.02
N GLN A 165 -8.76 29.15 -2.08
CA GLN A 165 -9.84 28.15 -2.16
C GLN A 165 -9.41 26.76 -1.65
N MET A 166 -8.13 26.40 -1.85
CA MET A 166 -7.59 25.10 -1.47
C MET A 166 -7.30 25.00 0.04
N GLY A 167 -6.81 26.09 0.65
CA GLY A 167 -6.59 26.18 2.11
C GLY A 167 -7.88 25.95 2.90
N ARG A 168 -8.98 26.62 2.53
CA ARG A 168 -10.26 26.48 3.26
C ARG A 168 -10.86 25.08 3.16
N ARG A 169 -10.70 24.38 2.03
CA ARG A 169 -11.34 23.08 1.82
C ARG A 169 -10.66 21.93 2.54
N ARG A 170 -9.34 22.02 2.79
CA ARG A 170 -8.62 21.08 3.67
C ARG A 170 -8.61 21.52 5.14
N MET A 171 -8.59 22.82 5.45
CA MET A 171 -8.67 23.34 6.84
C MET A 171 -9.94 22.88 7.57
N SER A 172 -11.06 22.71 6.85
CA SER A 172 -12.30 22.21 7.45
C SER A 172 -12.21 20.76 7.98
N ASN A 173 -11.19 19.99 7.62
CA ASN A 173 -11.12 18.56 7.90
C ASN A 173 -9.95 18.13 8.80
N SER A 174 -9.01 19.03 9.12
CA SER A 174 -7.92 18.72 10.06
C SER A 174 -8.29 19.23 11.45
N ASP A 175 -8.38 18.33 12.43
CA ASP A 175 -8.67 18.60 13.86
C ASP A 175 -7.62 19.50 14.56
N PHE A 176 -6.72 20.16 13.83
CA PHE A 176 -5.69 21.07 14.33
C PHE A 176 -6.20 22.52 14.54
N ALA A 177 -7.51 22.73 14.54
CA ALA A 177 -8.14 24.06 14.63
C ALA A 177 -8.05 24.74 16.02
N SER A 178 -7.12 24.34 16.90
CA SER A 178 -6.97 24.95 18.24
C SER A 178 -5.71 25.79 18.43
N ASP A 179 -4.76 25.79 17.50
CA ASP A 179 -3.62 26.72 17.54
C ASP A 179 -3.83 27.85 16.53
N ASP A 180 -4.42 28.95 16.99
CA ASP A 180 -4.74 30.16 16.22
C ASP A 180 -3.51 30.91 15.66
N GLU A 181 -2.29 30.37 15.80
CA GLU A 181 -1.03 31.08 15.52
C GLU A 181 -0.17 30.48 14.40
N VAL A 182 -0.59 29.37 13.76
CA VAL A 182 0.19 28.78 12.67
C VAL A 182 -0.01 29.58 11.37
N ASP A 183 1.07 30.17 10.84
CA ASP A 183 1.06 30.87 9.55
C ASP A 183 0.50 29.93 8.45
N PRO A 184 -0.55 30.35 7.70
CA PRO A 184 -1.10 29.59 6.59
C PRO A 184 -0.07 29.07 5.59
N ARG A 185 1.07 29.77 5.44
CA ARG A 185 2.17 29.32 4.57
C ARG A 185 2.88 28.10 5.13
N THR A 186 3.27 28.11 6.41
CA THR A 186 3.91 26.97 7.07
C THR A 186 3.03 25.74 7.00
N TRP A 187 1.73 25.91 7.22
CA TRP A 187 0.76 24.82 7.09
C TRP A 187 0.70 24.27 5.66
N LEU A 188 0.68 25.15 4.66
CA LEU A 188 0.68 24.75 3.26
C LEU A 188 1.99 24.03 2.87
N MET A 189 3.13 24.54 3.32
CA MET A 189 4.46 23.92 3.14
C MET A 189 4.53 22.53 3.76
N TRP A 190 4.02 22.39 4.97
CA TRP A 190 3.94 21.09 5.65
C TRP A 190 3.04 20.12 4.88
N GLY A 191 1.85 20.56 4.46
CA GLY A 191 0.94 19.72 3.67
C GLY A 191 1.50 19.35 2.28
N MET A 192 2.32 20.22 1.68
CA MET A 192 3.11 19.92 0.47
C MET A 192 4.11 18.81 0.73
N ALA A 193 4.95 19.01 1.74
CA ALA A 193 5.99 18.10 2.11
C ALA A 193 5.42 16.72 2.46
N GLU A 194 4.33 16.67 3.23
CA GLU A 194 3.72 15.40 3.63
C GLU A 194 3.19 14.63 2.42
N ALA A 195 2.38 15.26 1.57
CA ALA A 195 1.85 14.63 0.35
C ALA A 195 2.98 14.18 -0.59
N SER A 196 4.07 14.94 -0.58
CA SER A 196 5.23 14.69 -1.41
C SER A 196 6.08 13.52 -0.93
N VAL A 197 6.32 13.41 0.38
CA VAL A 197 6.98 12.23 0.98
C VAL A 197 6.08 11.00 0.85
N GLU A 198 4.76 11.14 1.00
CA GLU A 198 3.81 10.05 0.74
C GLU A 198 3.94 9.49 -0.67
N GLN A 199 4.16 10.35 -1.67
CA GLN A 199 4.39 9.91 -3.04
C GLN A 199 5.74 9.18 -3.19
N GLU A 200 6.83 9.72 -2.60
CA GLU A 200 8.15 9.08 -2.59
C GLU A 200 8.15 7.70 -1.91
N LEU A 201 7.39 7.56 -0.82
CA LEU A 201 7.19 6.28 -0.10
C LEU A 201 6.65 5.17 -0.99
N VAL A 202 5.86 5.52 -2.01
CA VAL A 202 5.30 4.54 -2.93
C VAL A 202 6.27 4.17 -4.05
N SER A 203 6.96 5.16 -4.62
CA SER A 203 7.70 4.97 -5.87
C SER A 203 9.22 4.89 -5.72
N GLU A 204 9.83 5.76 -4.91
CA GLU A 204 11.29 5.97 -4.92
C GLU A 204 11.99 5.35 -3.71
N LEU A 205 11.42 5.51 -2.51
CA LEU A 205 12.07 5.07 -1.27
C LEU A 205 12.33 3.57 -1.21
N PRO A 206 11.43 2.67 -1.67
CA PRO A 206 11.75 1.25 -1.73
C PRO A 206 12.96 0.92 -2.61
N LEU A 207 13.13 1.64 -3.73
CA LEU A 207 14.26 1.44 -4.64
C LEU A 207 15.57 1.94 -4.00
N LYS A 208 15.54 3.10 -3.35
CA LYS A 208 16.70 3.62 -2.60
C LYS A 208 17.07 2.70 -1.45
N LEU A 209 16.07 2.22 -0.68
CA LEU A 209 16.27 1.26 0.40
C LEU A 209 16.92 -0.02 -0.10
N GLN A 210 16.52 -0.52 -1.28
CA GLN A 210 17.13 -1.71 -1.87
C GLN A 210 18.62 -1.53 -2.17
N VAL A 211 19.03 -0.34 -2.63
CA VAL A 211 20.42 -0.03 -2.99
C VAL A 211 21.27 0.22 -1.74
N GLU A 212 20.75 0.94 -0.76
CA GLU A 212 21.51 1.40 0.40
C GLU A 212 21.50 0.42 1.56
N GLN A 213 20.37 -0.28 1.79
CA GLN A 213 20.13 -1.11 2.97
C GLN A 213 19.32 -2.37 2.61
N GLU A 214 19.96 -3.32 1.92
CA GLU A 214 19.32 -4.55 1.43
C GLU A 214 18.57 -5.32 2.53
N GLN A 215 19.10 -5.38 3.75
CA GLN A 215 18.46 -6.10 4.85
C GLN A 215 17.10 -5.50 5.25
N LEU A 216 17.04 -4.17 5.39
CA LEU A 216 15.80 -3.44 5.67
C LEU A 216 14.82 -3.56 4.51
N PHE A 217 15.31 -3.53 3.27
CA PHE A 217 14.48 -3.76 2.08
C PHE A 217 13.85 -5.16 2.09
N LEU A 218 14.61 -6.21 2.41
CA LEU A 218 14.09 -7.58 2.47
C LEU A 218 13.02 -7.74 3.56
N GLU A 219 13.15 -7.04 4.69
CA GLU A 219 12.15 -7.02 5.74
C GLU A 219 10.89 -6.26 5.31
N TYR A 220 11.05 -5.07 4.75
CA TYR A 220 9.96 -4.28 4.15
C TYR A 220 9.20 -5.07 3.09
N ASP A 221 9.90 -5.67 2.11
CA ASP A 221 9.30 -6.46 1.04
C ASP A 221 8.56 -7.68 1.59
N ARG A 222 9.13 -8.37 2.60
CA ARG A 222 8.46 -9.50 3.25
C ARG A 222 7.12 -9.09 3.87
N ILE A 223 7.11 -8.04 4.69
CA ILE A 223 5.91 -7.55 5.38
C ILE A 223 4.87 -7.07 4.35
N ARG A 224 5.32 -6.33 3.34
CA ARG A 224 4.45 -5.83 2.27
C ARG A 224 3.83 -6.97 1.46
N ALA A 225 4.62 -7.93 0.99
CA ALA A 225 4.13 -9.07 0.22
C ALA A 225 3.11 -9.91 1.00
N GLU A 226 3.29 -10.05 2.32
CA GLU A 226 2.33 -10.71 3.19
C GLU A 226 1.00 -9.93 3.28
N SER A 227 1.04 -8.60 3.37
CA SER A 227 -0.17 -7.75 3.36
C SER A 227 -0.94 -7.86 2.03
N GLU A 228 -0.21 -7.88 0.90
CA GLU A 228 -0.77 -8.02 -0.45
C GLU A 228 -1.41 -9.41 -0.62
N LEU A 229 -0.77 -10.46 -0.12
CA LEU A 229 -1.32 -11.81 -0.12
C LEU A 229 -2.64 -11.89 0.65
N ARG A 230 -2.63 -11.41 1.90
CA ARG A 230 -3.82 -11.47 2.77
C ARG A 230 -4.98 -10.70 2.14
N SER A 231 -4.74 -9.49 1.65
CA SER A 231 -5.77 -8.65 1.02
C SER A 231 -6.32 -9.22 -0.29
N ALA A 232 -5.48 -9.86 -1.11
CA ALA A 232 -5.90 -10.51 -2.36
C ALA A 232 -6.87 -11.69 -2.11
N ILE A 233 -6.70 -12.41 -1.00
CA ILE A 233 -7.51 -13.58 -0.64
C ILE A 233 -8.87 -13.18 -0.03
N VAL A 234 -9.00 -11.99 0.56
CA VAL A 234 -10.22 -11.53 1.25
C VAL A 234 -11.44 -11.54 0.34
N VAL A 235 -11.37 -10.95 -0.86
CA VAL A 235 -12.52 -10.86 -1.76
C VAL A 235 -13.02 -12.25 -2.21
N PRO A 236 -12.16 -13.15 -2.75
CA PRO A 236 -12.59 -14.50 -3.06
C PRO A 236 -13.20 -15.22 -1.86
N LEU A 237 -12.62 -15.10 -0.67
CA LEU A 237 -13.18 -15.74 0.53
C LEU A 237 -14.56 -15.20 0.89
N VAL A 238 -14.78 -13.88 0.81
CA VAL A 238 -16.11 -13.28 1.06
C VAL A 238 -17.14 -13.83 0.07
N VAL A 239 -16.80 -13.90 -1.22
CA VAL A 239 -17.68 -14.45 -2.25
C VAL A 239 -17.96 -15.94 -2.02
N LEU A 240 -16.93 -16.72 -1.71
CA LEU A 240 -17.06 -18.13 -1.40
C LEU A 240 -17.97 -18.36 -0.19
N THR A 241 -17.78 -17.61 0.90
CA THR A 241 -18.62 -17.66 2.08
C THR A 241 -20.06 -17.29 1.75
N ALA A 242 -20.29 -16.25 0.94
CA ALA A 242 -21.62 -15.86 0.51
C ALA A 242 -22.31 -16.97 -0.31
N LEU A 243 -21.59 -17.62 -1.24
CA LEU A 243 -22.12 -18.76 -2.00
C LEU A 243 -22.48 -19.93 -1.08
N LEU A 244 -21.60 -20.30 -0.15
CA LEU A 244 -21.85 -21.40 0.80
C LEU A 244 -23.00 -21.10 1.77
N SER A 245 -23.25 -19.82 2.06
CA SER A 245 -24.40 -19.39 2.89
C SER A 245 -25.76 -19.75 2.30
N SER A 246 -25.84 -19.91 0.97
CA SER A 246 -27.06 -20.39 0.29
C SER A 246 -27.40 -21.84 0.63
N VAL A 247 -26.43 -22.63 1.10
CA VAL A 247 -26.63 -24.02 1.55
C VAL A 247 -27.00 -24.05 3.04
N SER A 248 -26.36 -23.22 3.86
CA SER A 248 -26.65 -23.12 5.30
C SER A 248 -26.21 -21.77 5.86
N VAL A 249 -27.08 -21.16 6.67
CA VAL A 249 -26.83 -19.88 7.34
C VAL A 249 -25.60 -19.94 8.27
N ILE A 250 -25.23 -21.12 8.77
CA ILE A 250 -24.05 -21.32 9.64
C ILE A 250 -22.77 -20.85 8.95
N TRP A 251 -22.69 -20.93 7.61
CA TRP A 251 -21.54 -20.44 6.85
C TRP A 251 -21.30 -18.93 7.00
N LEU A 252 -22.28 -18.13 7.43
CA LEU A 252 -22.05 -16.71 7.72
C LEU A 252 -21.03 -16.50 8.85
N VAL A 253 -20.88 -17.46 9.77
CA VAL A 253 -19.82 -17.41 10.80
C VAL A 253 -18.43 -17.44 10.16
N ALA A 254 -18.27 -18.10 9.01
CA ALA A 254 -17.00 -18.13 8.28
C ALA A 254 -16.58 -16.75 7.75
N LEU A 255 -17.49 -15.76 7.70
CA LEU A 255 -17.18 -14.38 7.29
C LEU A 255 -16.25 -13.67 8.31
N LEU A 256 -16.15 -14.19 9.54
CA LEU A 256 -15.17 -13.71 10.51
C LEU A 256 -13.72 -13.91 10.03
N LEU A 257 -13.45 -14.97 9.24
CA LEU A 257 -12.11 -15.26 8.72
C LEU A 257 -11.61 -14.18 7.73
N PRO A 258 -12.32 -13.83 6.63
CA PRO A 258 -11.86 -12.77 5.74
C PRO A 258 -11.82 -11.40 6.42
N LEU A 259 -12.70 -11.12 7.39
CA LEU A 259 -12.60 -9.89 8.20
C LEU A 259 -11.31 -9.86 9.02
N TRP A 260 -10.95 -10.97 9.67
CA TRP A 260 -9.71 -11.09 10.42
C TRP A 260 -8.47 -11.01 9.52
N LEU A 261 -8.49 -11.65 8.34
CA LEU A 261 -7.42 -11.53 7.35
C LEU A 261 -7.27 -10.09 6.82
N LEU A 262 -8.38 -9.39 6.61
CA LEU A 262 -8.35 -7.97 6.21
C LEU A 262 -7.72 -7.11 7.30
N ARG A 263 -8.08 -7.34 8.57
CA ARG A 263 -7.44 -6.70 9.72
C ARG A 263 -5.93 -6.91 9.69
N GLN A 264 -5.50 -8.16 9.58
CA GLN A 264 -4.08 -8.51 9.52
C GLN A 264 -3.36 -7.93 8.29
N ALA A 265 -4.04 -7.82 7.14
CA ALA A 265 -3.47 -7.19 5.96
C ALA A 265 -3.21 -5.69 6.17
N VAL A 266 -4.16 -4.99 6.81
CA VAL A 266 -4.02 -3.57 7.12
C VAL A 266 -2.87 -3.35 8.12
N GLN A 267 -2.81 -4.14 9.19
CA GLN A 267 -1.72 -4.04 10.18
C GLN A 267 -0.35 -4.19 9.52
N SER A 268 -0.14 -5.25 8.74
CA SER A 268 1.15 -5.46 8.06
C SER A 268 1.46 -4.37 7.03
N CYS A 269 0.46 -3.81 6.35
CA CYS A 269 0.68 -2.68 5.44
C CYS A 269 1.20 -1.44 6.20
N VAL A 270 0.62 -1.15 7.38
CA VAL A 270 1.05 -0.03 8.23
C VAL A 270 2.45 -0.27 8.79
N GLU A 271 2.75 -1.47 9.27
CA GLU A 271 4.09 -1.85 9.75
C GLU A 271 5.17 -1.65 8.67
N ALA A 272 4.89 -2.03 7.42
CA ALA A 272 5.80 -1.81 6.30
C ALA A 272 6.04 -0.32 6.02
N GLU A 273 4.99 0.52 6.06
CA GLU A 273 5.13 1.97 5.88
C GLU A 273 5.93 2.61 7.00
N GLN A 274 5.79 2.14 8.23
CA GLN A 274 6.55 2.63 9.37
C GLN A 274 8.02 2.31 9.31
N LEU A 275 8.38 1.13 8.80
CA LEU A 275 9.78 0.80 8.55
C LEU A 275 10.40 1.81 7.58
N LEU A 276 9.69 2.21 6.53
CA LEU A 276 10.17 3.24 5.61
C LEU A 276 10.23 4.62 6.27
N LEU A 277 9.18 5.03 6.98
CA LEU A 277 9.12 6.34 7.65
C LEU A 277 10.24 6.46 8.69
N SER A 278 10.43 5.45 9.53
CA SER A 278 11.51 5.42 10.51
C SER A 278 12.88 5.48 9.83
N ALA A 279 13.09 4.80 8.71
CA ALA A 279 14.35 4.90 7.97
C ALA A 279 14.60 6.32 7.43
N VAL A 280 13.57 7.00 6.94
CA VAL A 280 13.68 8.41 6.51
C VAL A 280 13.96 9.34 7.69
N MET A 281 13.27 9.19 8.82
CA MET A 281 13.47 10.07 10.00
C MET A 281 14.88 9.98 10.61
N HIS A 282 15.52 8.80 10.51
CA HIS A 282 16.87 8.57 11.03
C HIS A 282 17.96 8.82 9.97
N ASP A 283 17.61 9.47 8.85
CA ASP A 283 18.51 9.76 7.73
C ASP A 283 19.23 8.49 7.19
N VAL A 284 18.59 7.32 7.32
CA VAL A 284 19.10 6.04 6.80
C VAL A 284 18.93 5.98 5.28
N ILE A 285 17.89 6.63 4.75
CA ILE A 285 17.60 6.74 3.32
C ILE A 285 17.37 8.22 2.98
N PRO A 286 17.99 8.76 1.93
CA PRO A 286 17.77 10.13 1.49
C PRO A 286 16.38 10.27 0.85
N SER A 287 15.52 11.10 1.44
CA SER A 287 14.30 11.60 0.79
C SER A 287 14.61 12.90 0.06
N SER A 288 14.29 12.98 -1.23
CA SER A 288 14.57 14.16 -2.05
C SER A 288 13.77 15.37 -1.57
N THR A 289 12.56 15.13 -1.06
CA THR A 289 11.77 16.17 -0.37
C THR A 289 12.42 16.67 0.90
N VAL A 290 12.89 15.76 1.76
CA VAL A 290 13.56 16.16 3.00
C VAL A 290 14.86 16.91 2.72
N GLU A 291 15.65 16.45 1.75
CA GLU A 291 16.86 17.15 1.29
C GLU A 291 16.54 18.54 0.75
N PHE A 292 15.47 18.67 -0.05
CA PHE A 292 15.03 19.97 -0.54
C PHE A 292 14.61 20.90 0.60
N LEU A 293 13.82 20.42 1.56
CA LEU A 293 13.43 21.21 2.74
C LEU A 293 14.64 21.65 3.56
N ASN A 294 15.61 20.74 3.76
CA ASN A 294 16.86 21.07 4.44
C ASN A 294 17.67 22.11 3.66
N SER A 295 17.62 22.10 2.33
CA SER A 295 18.28 23.11 1.48
C SER A 295 17.65 24.49 1.58
N LEU A 296 16.40 24.59 2.04
CA LEU A 296 15.74 25.87 2.31
C LEU A 296 16.12 26.45 3.68
N GLY A 297 16.63 25.65 4.60
CA GLY A 297 16.96 26.10 5.95
C GLY A 297 18.05 27.18 6.00
N PRO A 298 18.09 28.00 7.07
CA PRO A 298 18.97 29.17 7.18
C PRO A 298 20.47 28.84 7.08
N GLU A 299 20.88 27.61 7.42
CA GLU A 299 22.28 27.17 7.33
C GLU A 299 22.81 27.17 5.88
N ALA A 300 21.94 26.90 4.90
CA ALA A 300 22.31 26.91 3.48
C ALA A 300 22.69 28.32 2.98
N VAL A 301 22.10 29.37 3.56
CA VAL A 301 22.35 30.77 3.20
C VAL A 301 23.73 31.23 3.68
N THR A 302 24.21 30.71 4.82
CA THR A 302 25.51 31.09 5.37
C THR A 302 26.71 30.41 4.70
N GLY A 303 26.52 29.26 4.06
CA GLY A 303 27.59 28.50 3.40
C GLY A 303 27.93 28.93 1.97
N GLY A 304 27.08 29.75 1.32
CA GLY A 304 27.20 30.11 -0.10
C GLY A 304 27.91 31.42 -0.43
N VAL A 305 28.35 32.19 0.57
CA VAL A 305 29.03 33.50 0.36
C VAL A 305 30.57 33.38 0.41
N VAL A 306 31.10 32.15 0.44
CA VAL A 306 32.55 31.90 0.40
C VAL A 306 32.89 30.96 -0.76
N ALA A 307 32.67 31.42 -2.00
CA ALA A 307 33.33 30.92 -3.20
C ALA A 307 33.30 32.00 -4.30
#